data_AF-A0A1H9S9I0-F1
#
_entry.id   AF-A0A1H9S9I0-F1
#
_cell.length_a   1.000
_cell.length_b   1.000
_cell.length_c   1.000
_cell.angle_alpha   90.00
_cell.angle_beta   90.00
_cell.angle_gamma   90.00
#
_symmetry.space_group_name_H-M   'P 1'
#
loop_
_entity.id
_entity.type
_entity.pdbx_description
1 polymer ?
#
loop_
_entity_poly.entity_id
_entity_poly.type
_entity_poly.pdbx_seq_one_letter_code
_entity_poly.pdbx_strand_id
1 'polypeptide(L)' 'MFMTAVWVTFIFGSFSYIMLKYPHDVLKVSPFSRGFAESPLLKIYIQLVGWVFVLLIIGVWTDVFIQWQFL' A
#
# COMPACT_ATOMS: atom_id res chain seq x y z
N MET A 1 10.87 -4.49 -17.69
CA MET A 1 10.58 -3.97 -16.33
C MET A 1 9.25 -3.22 -16.27
N PHE A 2 8.81 -2.57 -17.36
CA PHE A 2 7.51 -1.88 -17.43
C PHE A 2 6.29 -2.74 -17.03
N MET A 3 6.10 -3.94 -17.62
CA MET A 3 4.95 -4.78 -17.24
C MET A 3 4.98 -5.18 -15.76
N THR A 4 6.16 -5.50 -15.22
CA THR A 4 6.30 -5.79 -13.78
C THR A 4 5.91 -4.60 -12.92
N ALA A 5 6.29 -3.37 -13.30
CA ALA A 5 5.90 -2.16 -12.59
C ALA A 5 4.39 -1.92 -12.62
N VAL A 6 3.72 -2.23 -13.74
CA VAL A 6 2.26 -2.18 -13.85
C VAL A 6 1.61 -3.18 -12.89
N TRP A 7 2.10 -4.43 -12.84
CA TRP A 7 1.60 -5.45 -11.91
C TRP A 7 1.81 -5.07 -10.44
N VAL A 8 3.01 -4.57 -10.09
CA VAL A 8 3.34 -4.07 -8.76
C VAL A 8 2.40 -2.93 -8.38
N THR A 9 2.18 -1.97 -9.29
CA THR A 9 1.24 -0.85 -9.08
C THR A 9 -0.18 -1.35 -8.85
N PHE A 10 -0.64 -2.33 -9.62
CA PHE A 10 -1.98 -2.86 -9.47
C PHE A 10 -2.19 -3.55 -8.12
N ILE A 11 -1.24 -4.40 -7.71
CA ILE A 11 -1.32 -5.15 -6.45
C ILE A 11 -1.16 -4.20 -5.26
N PHE A 12 -0.02 -3.52 -5.16
CA PHE A 12 0.29 -2.66 -4.02
C PHE A 12 -0.58 -1.40 -3.98
N GLY A 13 -1.01 -0.89 -5.13
CA GLY A 13 -1.93 0.24 -5.21
C GLY A 13 -3.32 -0.13 -4.69
N SER A 14 -3.82 -1.33 -5.01
CA SER A 14 -5.08 -1.83 -4.45
C SER A 14 -5.01 -1.96 -2.93
N PHE A 15 -3.93 -2.55 -2.40
CA PHE A 15 -3.74 -2.67 -0.95
C PHE A 15 -3.59 -1.31 -0.27
N SER A 16 -2.78 -0.41 -0.83
CA SER A 16 -2.61 0.95 -0.32
C SER A 16 -3.94 1.68 -0.27
N TYR A 17 -4.73 1.63 -1.35
CA TYR A 17 -6.04 2.25 -1.42
C TYR A 17 -6.99 1.72 -0.35
N ILE A 18 -7.08 0.40 -0.18
CA ILE A 18 -7.96 -0.21 0.83
C ILE A 18 -7.51 0.19 2.24
N MET A 19 -6.20 0.17 2.52
CA MET A 19 -5.65 0.54 3.83
C MET A 19 -5.81 2.02 4.18
N LEU A 20 -5.66 2.91 3.20
CA LEU A 20 -5.77 4.36 3.41
C LEU A 20 -7.23 4.82 3.48
N LYS A 21 -8.08 4.28 2.60
CA LYS A 21 -9.48 4.70 2.47
C LYS A 21 -10.43 3.97 3.42
N TYR A 22 -10.19 2.69 3.68
CA TYR A 22 -11.07 1.84 4.51
C TYR A 22 -10.30 1.13 5.64
N PRO A 23 -9.52 1.85 6.48
CA PRO A 23 -8.71 1.22 7.53
C PRO A 23 -9.55 0.43 8.55
N HIS A 24 -10.79 0.87 8.82
CA HIS A 24 -11.69 0.17 9.74
C HIS A 24 -12.21 -1.17 9.18
N ASP A 25 -12.37 -1.28 7.87
CA ASP A 25 -12.84 -2.53 7.27
C ASP A 25 -11.70 -3.54 7.13
N VAL A 26 -10.47 -3.07 6.90
CA VAL A 26 -9.24 -3.90 7.00
C VAL A 26 -9.09 -4.48 8.39
N LEU A 27 -9.37 -3.67 9.43
CA LEU A 27 -9.33 -4.15 10.80
C LEU A 27 -10.29 -5.31 11.01
N LYS A 28 -11.57 -5.17 10.64
CA LYS A 28 -12.63 -6.17 10.87
C LYS A 28 -12.34 -7.57 10.32
N VAL A 29 -11.56 -7.67 9.23
CA VAL A 29 -11.21 -8.97 8.63
C VAL A 29 -10.10 -9.69 9.39
N SER A 30 -9.35 -8.99 10.25
CA SER A 30 -8.27 -9.59 11.03
C SER A 30 -8.80 -10.22 12.34
N PRO A 31 -8.38 -11.44 12.69
CA PRO A 31 -8.74 -12.05 13.98
C PRO A 31 -8.20 -11.26 15.19
N PHE A 32 -7.21 -10.38 14.97
CA PHE A 32 -6.67 -9.44 15.95
C PHE A 32 -7.60 -8.25 16.26
N SER A 33 -8.64 -8.00 15.46
CA SER A 33 -9.44 -6.78 15.55
C SER A 33 -10.53 -6.78 16.61
N ARG A 34 -11.00 -7.93 17.10
CA ARG A 34 -12.20 -7.94 17.96
C ARG A 34 -12.00 -7.21 19.29
N GLY A 35 -10.77 -7.09 19.78
CA GLY A 35 -10.42 -6.31 20.98
C GLY A 35 -9.69 -4.98 20.71
N PHE A 36 -9.19 -4.75 19.49
CA PHE A 36 -8.32 -3.62 19.15
C PHE A 36 -8.86 -2.72 18.02
N ALA A 37 -10.00 -3.05 17.40
CA ALA A 37 -10.58 -2.26 16.29
C ALA A 37 -10.95 -0.82 16.66
N GLU A 38 -11.11 -0.52 17.96
CA GLU A 38 -11.37 0.83 18.47
C GLU A 38 -10.09 1.60 18.80
N SER A 39 -8.91 0.96 18.74
CA SER A 39 -7.65 1.63 19.09
C SER A 39 -7.23 2.60 17.99
N PRO A 40 -7.07 3.91 18.30
CA PRO A 40 -6.64 4.91 17.33
C PRO A 40 -5.21 4.64 16.80
N LEU A 41 -4.36 3.98 17.59
CA LEU A 41 -3.00 3.62 17.19
C LEU A 41 -2.97 2.60 16.05
N LEU A 42 -3.87 1.62 16.07
CA LEU A 42 -3.91 0.57 15.06
C LEU A 42 -4.40 1.11 13.71
N LYS A 43 -5.31 2.08 13.73
CA LYS A 43 -5.73 2.84 12.55
C LYS A 43 -4.57 3.60 11.92
N ILE A 44 -3.79 4.31 12.74
CA ILE A 44 -2.60 5.05 12.28
C ILE A 44 -1.58 4.08 11.68
N TYR A 45 -1.35 2.93 12.33
CA TYR A 45 -0.44 1.91 11.82
C TYR A 45 -0.85 1.39 10.44
N ILE A 46 -2.13 1.06 10.23
CA ILE A 46 -2.62 0.58 8.92
C ILE A 46 -2.46 1.66 7.85
N GLN A 47 -2.77 2.92 8.18
CA GLN A 47 -2.55 4.01 7.24
C GLN A 47 -1.07 4.19 6.91
N LEU A 48 -0.18 4.03 7.89
CA LEU A 48 1.26 4.08 7.68
C LEU A 48 1.72 2.96 6.74
N VAL A 49 1.25 1.73 6.93
CA VAL A 49 1.53 0.61 6.02
C VAL A 49 1.00 0.91 4.61
N GLY A 50 -0.20 1.48 4.50
CA GLY A 50 -0.76 1.94 3.22
C GLY A 50 0.15 2.95 2.51
N TRP A 51 0.72 3.90 3.24
CA TRP A 51 1.68 4.88 2.70
C TRP A 51 3.01 4.25 2.29
N VAL A 52 3.50 3.24 3.02
CA VAL A 52 4.70 2.49 2.63
C VAL A 52 4.51 1.83 1.26
N PHE A 53 3.32 1.28 0.98
CA PHE A 53 3.02 0.74 -0.34
C PHE A 53 3.02 1.79 -1.45
N VAL A 54 2.57 3.03 -1.17
CA VAL A 54 2.70 4.14 -2.13
C VAL A 54 4.17 4.43 -2.43
N LEU A 55 5.03 4.48 -1.41
CA LEU A 55 6.46 4.73 -1.59
C LEU A 55 7.15 3.65 -2.41
N LEU A 56 6.76 2.38 -2.23
CA LEU A 56 7.27 1.28 -3.05
C LEU A 56 6.88 1.44 -4.53
N ILE A 57 5.64 1.84 -4.82
CA ILE A 57 5.18 2.09 -6.19
C ILE A 57 6.00 3.22 -6.81
N ILE A 58 6.20 4.32 -6.09
CA ILE A 58 7.01 5.45 -6.56
C ILE A 58 8.43 4.98 -6.90
N GLY A 59 9.09 4.25 -6.00
CA GLY A 59 10.45 3.76 -6.22
C GLY A 59 10.57 2.86 -7.46
N VAL A 60 9.61 1.98 -7.69
CA VAL A 60 9.59 1.11 -8.88
C VAL A 60 9.40 1.91 -10.17
N TRP A 61 8.54 2.94 -10.18
CA TRP A 61 8.39 3.81 -11.35
C TRP A 61 9.59 4.71 -11.59
N THR A 62 10.28 5.15 -10.53
CA THR A 62 11.54 5.88 -10.66
C THR A 62 12.60 5.03 -11.38
N ASP A 63 12.75 3.76 -11.01
CA ASP A 63 13.70 2.85 -11.68
C ASP A 63 13.33 2.63 -13.16
N VAL A 64 12.04 2.39 -13.45
CA VAL A 64 11.55 2.28 -14.84
C VAL A 64 11.83 3.54 -15.65
N PHE A 65 11.60 4.72 -15.06
CA PHE A 65 11.83 6.00 -15.73
C PHE A 65 13.32 6.23 -16.02
N ILE A 66 14.18 5.95 -15.05
CA ILE A 66 15.64 6.04 -15.22
C ILE A 66 16.09 5.12 -16.36
N GLN A 67 15.68 3.86 -16.35
CA GLN A 67 16.03 2.91 -17.40
C GLN A 67 15.53 3.32 -18.79
N TRP A 68 14.33 3.91 -18.86
CA TRP A 68 13.80 4.44 -20.11
C TRP A 68 14.64 5.60 -20.66
N GLN A 69 15.20 6.46 -19.80
CA GLN A 69 16.04 7.58 -20.25
C GLN A 69 17.43 7.15 -20.76
N PHE A 70 17.92 5.98 -20.35
CA PHE A 70 19.21 5.44 -20.77
C PHE A 70 19.14 4.50 -22.00
N LEU A 71 17.94 4.29 -22.55
CA LEU A 71 17.63 3.48 -23.73
C LEU A 71 17.40 4.37 -24.96
#